data_AF-A0A538L8W3-F1
#
_entry.id   AF-A0A538L8W3-F1
#
_cell.length_a   1.000
_cell.length_b   1.000
_cell.length_c   1.000
_cell.angle_alpha   90.00
_cell.angle_beta   90.00
_cell.angle_gamma   90.00
#
_symmetry.space_group_name_H-M   'P 1'
#
loop_
_entity.id
_entity.type
_entity.pdbx_description
1 polymer ?
#
loop_
_entity_poly.entity_id
_entity_poly.type
_entity_poly.pdbx_seq_one_letter_code
_entity_poly.pdbx_strand_id
1 'polypeptide(L)' 'MTAQVVTAGAARVAELLRSAERAVVLTGAGVSVPSGIPDFRTPGKGIWEKVDPMEVAHIDAFRSDPDRFWGFYSQRFAS' A
#
# COMPACT_ATOMS: atom_id res chain seq x y z
N MET A 1 -2.68 -17.75 -21.64
CA MET A 1 -4.08 -17.25 -21.56
C MET A 1 -4.22 -15.96 -20.74
N THR A 2 -3.27 -15.59 -19.88
CA THR A 2 -3.34 -14.42 -18.99
C THR A 2 -2.98 -13.07 -19.64
N ALA A 3 -1.95 -13.02 -20.49
CA ALA A 3 -1.50 -11.75 -21.09
C ALA A 3 -2.54 -11.10 -22.02
N GLN A 4 -3.24 -11.89 -22.84
CA GLN A 4 -4.28 -11.36 -23.75
C GLN A 4 -5.48 -10.75 -22.99
N VAL A 5 -5.87 -11.36 -21.87
CA VAL A 5 -6.96 -10.83 -21.02
C VAL A 5 -6.54 -9.51 -20.36
N VAL A 6 -5.29 -9.40 -19.89
CA VAL A 6 -4.76 -8.16 -19.31
C VAL A 6 -4.72 -7.04 -20.36
N THR A 7 -4.24 -7.33 -21.57
CA THR A 7 -4.19 -6.34 -22.67
C THR A 7 -5.59 -5.88 -23.08
N ALA A 8 -6.56 -6.79 -23.17
CA ALA A 8 -7.95 -6.46 -23.46
C ALA A 8 -8.58 -5.58 -22.35
N GLY A 9 -8.30 -5.88 -21.08
CA GLY A 9 -8.75 -5.08 -19.94
C GLY A 9 -8.15 -3.67 -19.93
N ALA A 10 -6.85 -3.54 -20.18
CA ALA A 10 -6.17 -2.24 -20.25
C ALA A 10 -6.72 -1.36 -21.38
N ALA A 11 -6.94 -1.94 -22.57
CA ALA A 11 -7.56 -1.23 -23.68
C ALA A 11 -8.95 -0.69 -23.33
N ARG A 12 -9.77 -1.52 -22.66
CA ARG A 12 -11.10 -1.13 -22.21
C ARG A 12 -11.08 -0.01 -21.17
N VAL A 13 -10.19 -0.08 -20.18
CA VAL A 13 -10.02 1.00 -19.19
C VAL A 13 -9.59 2.30 -19.86
N ALA A 14 -8.68 2.24 -20.84
CA ALA A 14 -8.24 3.42 -21.58
C ALA A 14 -9.37 4.08 -22.36
N GLU A 15 -10.29 3.31 -22.95
CA GLU A 15 -11.49 3.87 -23.59
C GLU A 15 -12.39 4.59 -22.60
N LEU A 16 -12.69 3.95 -21.46
CA LEU A 16 -13.54 4.53 -20.42
C LEU A 16 -12.95 5.82 -19.86
N LEU A 17 -11.63 5.87 -19.65
CA LEU A 17 -10.93 7.07 -19.20
C LEU A 17 -10.98 8.20 -20.24
N ARG A 18 -10.85 7.90 -21.53
CA ARG A 18 -10.91 8.92 -22.60
C ARG A 18 -12.28 9.59 -22.71
N SER A 19 -13.36 8.85 -22.43
CA SER A 19 -14.73 9.37 -22.51
C SER A 19 -15.26 9.95 -21.20
N ALA A 20 -14.55 9.78 -20.09
CA ALA A 20 -15.01 10.22 -18.79
C ALA A 20 -14.85 11.73 -18.63
N GLU A 21 -15.88 12.42 -18.13
CA GLU A 21 -15.76 13.82 -17.69
C GLU A 21 -14.83 13.91 -16.47
N ARG A 22 -14.83 12.89 -15.60
CA ARG A 22 -14.05 12.82 -14.36
C ARG A 22 -13.60 11.39 -14.08
N ALA A 23 -12.36 11.23 -13.64
CA ALA A 23 -11.81 9.95 -13.22
C ALA A 23 -11.34 10.04 -11.76
N VAL A 24 -11.60 8.98 -11.00
CA VAL A 24 -11.13 8.83 -9.61
C VAL A 24 -10.38 7.51 -9.50
N VAL A 25 -9.21 7.55 -8.86
CA VAL A 25 -8.39 6.35 -8.63
C VAL A 25 -8.32 6.12 -7.13
N LEU A 26 -8.74 4.93 -6.68
CA LEU A 26 -8.53 4.46 -5.32
C LEU A 26 -7.27 3.58 -5.31
N THR A 27 -6.23 4.05 -4.64
CA THR A 27 -4.95 3.33 -4.54
C THR A 27 -4.67 2.89 -3.11
N GLY A 28 -3.86 1.84 -2.96
CA GLY A 28 -3.27 1.45 -1.68
C GLY A 28 -1.74 1.31 -1.80
N ALA A 29 -1.10 0.84 -0.73
CA ALA A 29 0.37 0.70 -0.66
C ALA A 29 0.99 -0.11 -1.81
N GLY A 30 0.23 -1.03 -2.42
CA GLY A 30 0.70 -1.86 -3.54
C GLY A 30 1.24 -1.06 -4.74
N VAL A 31 0.72 0.16 -4.99
CA VAL A 31 1.23 1.02 -6.08
C VAL A 31 2.66 1.50 -5.83
N SER A 32 3.11 1.53 -4.57
CA SER A 32 4.43 2.01 -4.16
C SER A 32 5.49 0.91 -4.02
N VAL A 33 5.08 -0.37 -4.05
CA VAL A 33 6.00 -1.52 -3.93
C VAL A 33 7.08 -1.52 -5.02
N PRO A 34 6.77 -1.26 -6.30
CA PRO A 34 7.81 -1.17 -7.34
C PRO A 34 8.80 -0.02 -7.13
N SER A 35 8.45 0.98 -6.32
CA SER A 35 9.33 2.10 -5.93
C SER A 35 10.19 1.80 -4.70
N GLY A 36 10.19 0.56 -4.20
CA GLY A 36 10.98 0.14 -3.04
C GLY A 36 10.32 0.42 -1.68
N ILE A 37 9.08 0.93 -1.66
CA ILE A 37 8.33 1.13 -0.42
C ILE A 37 7.52 -0.14 -0.12
N PRO A 38 7.87 -0.93 0.91
CA PRO A 38 7.16 -2.17 1.20
C PRO A 38 5.70 -1.90 1.61
N ASP A 39 4.80 -2.80 1.22
CA ASP A 39 3.43 -2.78 1.72
C ASP A 39 3.31 -3.41 3.11
N PHE A 40 2.11 -3.31 3.66
CA PHE A 40 1.82 -3.77 5.00
C PHE A 40 1.31 -5.22 5.08
N ARG A 41 0.58 -5.71 4.06
CA ARG A 41 -0.34 -6.86 4.19
C ARG A 41 -0.07 -8.02 3.23
N THR A 42 0.87 -7.92 2.30
CA THR A 42 1.15 -9.02 1.35
C THR A 42 1.62 -10.26 2.12
N PRO A 43 0.98 -11.43 1.95
CA PRO A 43 1.39 -12.65 2.64
C PRO A 43 2.86 -13.01 2.41
N GLY A 44 3.57 -13.31 3.50
CA GLY A 44 5.00 -13.69 3.47
C GLY A 44 5.99 -12.57 3.13
N LYS A 45 5.53 -11.32 2.92
CA LYS A 45 6.40 -10.17 2.59
C LYS A 45 6.05 -8.88 3.32
N GLY A 46 4.77 -8.68 3.63
CA GLY A 46 4.21 -7.46 4.21
C GLY A 46 4.77 -7.22 5.60
N ILE A 47 4.82 -5.95 5.99
CA ILE A 47 5.37 -5.53 7.28
C ILE A 47 4.72 -6.25 8.48
N TRP A 48 3.42 -6.54 8.42
CA TRP A 48 2.68 -7.19 9.53
C TRP A 48 3.04 -8.65 9.77
N GLU A 49 3.78 -9.30 8.85
CA GLU A 49 4.36 -10.63 9.11
C GLU A 49 5.47 -10.58 10.19
N LYS A 50 6.00 -9.38 10.48
CA LYS A 50 7.15 -9.20 11.39
C LYS A 50 6.79 -8.55 12.72
N VAL A 51 5.59 -7.97 12.84
CA VAL A 51 5.16 -7.21 14.02
C VAL A 51 3.64 -7.15 14.09
N ASP A 52 3.09 -7.22 15.30
CA ASP A 52 1.66 -7.00 15.52
C ASP A 52 1.33 -5.51 15.29
N PRO A 53 0.47 -5.17 14.30
CA PRO A 53 0.06 -3.78 14.07
C PRO A 53 -0.62 -3.14 15.28
N MET A 54 -1.23 -3.92 16.19
CA MET A 54 -1.86 -3.37 17.39
C MET A 54 -0.84 -2.76 18.37
N GLU A 55 0.42 -3.19 18.30
CA GLU A 55 1.48 -2.70 19.18
C GLU A 55 2.23 -1.49 18.62
N VAL A 56 2.16 -1.25 17.31
CA VAL A 56 3.01 -0.24 16.63
C VAL A 56 2.26 0.70 15.68
N ALA A 57 0.99 0.44 15.39
CA ALA A 57 0.19 1.18 14.42
C ALA A 57 -1.25 1.45 14.89
N HIS A 58 -1.51 1.33 16.21
CA HIS A 58 -2.79 1.65 16.83
C HIS A 58 -2.74 2.97 17.61
N ILE A 59 -3.87 3.69 17.69
CA ILE A 59 -3.94 4.97 18.41
C ILE A 59 -3.63 4.82 19.90
N ASP A 60 -4.03 3.71 20.50
CA ASP A 60 -3.74 3.46 21.92
C ASP A 60 -2.26 3.15 22.14
N ALA A 61 -1.59 2.45 21.22
CA ALA A 61 -0.15 2.24 21.28
C ALA A 61 0.61 3.57 21.17
N PHE A 62 0.18 4.47 20.30
CA PHE A 62 0.73 5.82 20.22
C PHE A 62 0.57 6.60 21.53
N ARG A 63 -0.58 6.47 22.21
CA ARG A 63 -0.86 7.19 23.44
C ARG A 63 -0.16 6.60 24.66
N SER A 64 -0.02 5.28 24.74
CA SER A 64 0.60 4.60 25.88
C SER A 64 2.13 4.55 25.77
N ASP A 65 2.66 4.42 24.56
CA ASP A 65 4.10 4.30 24.28
C ASP A 65 4.44 4.99 22.94
N PRO A 66 4.49 6.33 22.91
CA PRO A 66 4.80 7.09 21.70
C PRO A 66 6.22 6.81 21.17
N ASP A 67 7.16 6.48 22.05
CA ASP A 67 8.54 6.18 21.67
C ASP A 67 8.61 4.88 20.86
N ARG A 68 7.87 3.83 21.25
CA ARG A 68 7.76 2.60 20.46
C ARG A 68 7.07 2.83 19.12
N PHE A 69 5.98 3.60 19.11
CA PHE A 69 5.26 3.95 17.86
C PHE A 69 6.19 4.69 16.89
N TRP A 70 6.87 5.74 17.35
CA TRP A 70 7.80 6.50 16.51
C TRP A 70 9.07 5.72 16.18
N GLY A 71 9.59 4.91 17.09
CA GLY A 71 10.72 4.02 16.85
C GLY A 71 10.45 3.03 15.72
N PHE A 72 9.20 2.58 15.58
CA PHE A 72 8.78 1.79 14.43
C PHE A 72 8.70 2.64 13.14
N TYR A 73 7.97 3.75 13.13
CA TYR A 73 7.74 4.52 11.89
C TYR A 73 8.97 5.28 11.38
N SER A 74 9.82 5.82 12.27
CA SER A 74 11.01 6.62 11.93
C SER A 74 11.99 5.89 11.01
N GLN A 75 12.13 4.57 11.16
CA GLN A 75 12.98 3.73 10.29
C GLN A 75 12.60 3.81 8.81
N ARG A 76 11.38 4.24 8.49
CA ARG A 76 10.89 4.38 7.11
C ARG A 76 11.18 5.74 6.51
N PHE A 77 11.55 6.72 7.33
CA PHE A 77 11.93 8.06 6.89
C PHE A 77 13.44 8.26 6.87
N ALA A 78 14.20 7.36 7.49
CA ALA A 78 15.65 7.31 7.38
C ALA A 78 16.03 6.83 5.96
N SER A 79 16.38 7.79 5.09
CA SER A 79 16.92 7.57 3.75
C SER A 79 18.43 7.36 3.78
#